data_AF-A0A1Z5L360-F1
#
_entry.id   AF-A0A1Z5L360-F1
#
_cell.length_a   1.000
_cell.length_b   1.000
_cell.length_c   1.000
_cell.angle_alpha   90.00
_cell.angle_beta   90.00
_cell.angle_gamma   90.00
#
_symmetry.space_group_name_H-M   'P 1'
#
loop_
_entity.id
_entity.type
_entity.pdbx_description
1 polymer ?
#
loop_
_entity_poly.entity_id
_entity_poly.type
_entity_poly.pdbx_seq_one_letter_code
_entity_poly.pdbx_strand_id
1 'polypeptide(L)'
;MWSTLVVSLLVAASSAIDPDLEGDYCRTRSDPCCAGRMDDCSVPILGTLCYCDSFCERPENSDCCPDYLPVCRGVKHPTTTPGQFQHKTCLHEGRAYPVGSVIKLNCNRCTCREVYPNRQEFECLDRPCLVRPDLVRDINEGDFGWEAANYSHFYGKLLEEGVRYYLGTHRPERDTEKMSELHLVRTQSIPDYFDSRTGSFWKKVFATTWERTDPKET
;
A
#
# COMPACT_ATOMS: atom_id res chain seq x y z
N MET A 1 -12.54 10.95 43.24
CA MET A 1 -11.11 10.54 43.23
C MET A 1 -10.85 9.86 41.90
N TRP A 2 -10.36 10.58 40.89
CA TRP A 2 -9.97 10.02 39.60
C TRP A 2 -8.46 10.19 39.43
N SER A 3 -7.73 9.08 39.45
CA SER A 3 -6.29 9.05 39.21
C SER A 3 -6.04 9.02 37.71
N THR A 4 -5.45 10.08 37.17
CA THR A 4 -4.89 10.10 35.81
C THR A 4 -3.47 9.54 35.85
N LEU A 5 -3.24 8.39 35.23
CA LEU A 5 -1.91 7.85 34.97
C LEU A 5 -1.30 8.59 33.78
N VAL A 6 -0.23 9.35 34.02
CA VAL A 6 0.59 9.98 32.99
C VAL A 6 1.64 8.96 32.54
N VAL A 7 1.54 8.49 31.30
CA VAL A 7 2.55 7.65 30.67
C VAL A 7 3.55 8.58 29.97
N SER A 8 4.74 8.72 30.53
CA SER A 8 5.85 9.45 29.90
C SER A 8 6.51 8.54 28.86
N LEU A 9 6.33 8.85 27.57
CA LEU A 9 7.15 8.28 26.49
C LEU A 9 8.53 8.94 26.53
N LEU A 10 9.56 8.14 26.82
CA LEU A 10 10.96 8.53 26.57
C LEU A 10 11.23 8.36 25.07
N VAL A 11 11.32 9.47 24.35
CA VAL A 11 11.80 9.49 22.97
C VAL A 11 13.33 9.40 23.01
N ALA A 12 13.88 8.26 22.61
CA ALA A 12 15.30 8.15 22.34
C ALA A 12 15.60 8.88 21.01
N ALA A 13 16.22 10.05 21.09
CA ALA A 13 16.78 10.72 19.92
C ALA A 13 17.96 9.89 19.41
N SER A 14 17.77 9.20 18.28
CA SER A 14 18.85 8.51 17.60
C SER A 14 19.50 9.48 16.62
N SER A 15 20.66 10.03 16.99
CA SER A 15 21.53 10.76 16.07
C SER A 15 22.30 9.74 15.23
N ALA A 16 21.61 9.14 14.26
CA ALA A 16 22.26 8.36 13.23
C ALA A 16 23.05 9.33 12.34
N ILE A 17 24.37 9.12 12.26
CA ILE A 17 25.24 9.85 11.34
C ILE A 17 24.89 9.39 9.93
N ASP A 18 24.68 10.34 9.03
CA ASP A 18 24.42 10.05 7.62
C ASP A 18 25.62 9.27 7.03
N PRO A 19 25.40 8.10 6.39
CA PRO A 19 26.50 7.31 5.80
C PRO A 19 27.31 8.09 4.74
N ASP A 20 26.77 9.16 4.14
CA ASP A 20 27.51 10.01 3.21
C ASP A 20 28.51 10.96 3.90
N LEU A 21 28.49 11.04 5.24
CA LEU A 21 29.39 11.87 6.05
C LEU A 21 30.53 11.07 6.70
N GLU A 22 30.63 9.77 6.44
CA GLU A 22 31.64 8.89 7.05
C GLU A 22 33.05 9.19 6.51
N GLY A 23 33.96 9.60 7.40
CA GLY A 23 35.33 10.01 7.03
C GLY A 23 36.17 10.47 8.22
N ASP A 24 37.49 10.60 8.01
CA ASP A 24 38.42 11.18 8.97
C ASP A 24 38.53 12.69 8.74
N TYR A 25 38.09 13.50 9.71
CA TYR A 25 38.09 14.97 9.63
C TYR A 25 39.00 15.53 10.73
N CYS A 26 38.54 15.52 11.99
CA CYS A 26 39.32 15.96 13.14
C CYS A 26 40.60 15.16 13.32
N ARG A 27 40.56 13.85 13.00
CA ARG A 27 41.75 12.97 13.09
C ARG A 27 42.92 13.42 12.20
N THR A 28 42.64 14.09 11.08
CA THR A 28 43.68 14.48 10.11
C THR A 28 44.37 15.79 10.45
N ARG A 29 43.86 16.54 11.42
CA ARG A 29 44.47 17.79 11.88
C ARG A 29 45.74 17.52 12.69
N SER A 30 46.67 18.46 12.64
CA SER A 30 47.87 18.45 13.50
C SER A 30 47.52 18.66 14.98
N ASP A 31 46.52 19.49 15.26
CA ASP A 31 45.84 19.59 16.55
C ASP A 31 44.39 19.09 16.38
N PRO A 32 44.09 17.86 16.84
CA PRO A 32 42.79 17.24 16.61
C PRO A 32 41.64 17.91 17.37
N CYS A 33 41.92 18.60 18.49
CA CYS A 33 40.90 19.00 19.45
C CYS A 33 41.19 20.37 20.07
N CYS A 34 40.48 21.40 19.60
CA CYS A 34 40.71 22.77 20.08
C CYS A 34 39.88 23.10 21.33
N ALA A 35 40.46 23.88 22.25
CA ALA A 35 39.79 24.35 23.46
C ALA A 35 39.00 25.66 23.22
N GLY A 36 37.67 25.60 23.28
CA GLY A 36 36.78 26.72 22.96
C GLY A 36 36.53 26.88 21.46
N ARG A 37 35.56 27.72 21.07
CA ARG A 37 35.18 27.93 19.66
C ARG A 37 36.30 28.65 18.95
N MET A 38 36.94 27.99 18.00
CA MET A 38 37.99 28.57 17.19
C MET A 38 37.66 28.35 15.73
N ASP A 39 37.53 29.43 14.96
CA ASP A 39 37.13 29.33 13.54
C ASP A 39 38.19 28.59 12.68
N ASP A 40 39.47 28.72 13.07
CA ASP A 40 40.60 27.96 12.49
C ASP A 40 40.59 26.46 12.89
N CYS A 41 39.70 26.08 13.80
CA CYS A 41 39.44 24.69 14.17
C CYS A 41 38.36 24.03 13.30
N SER A 42 38.32 24.42 12.03
CA SER A 42 37.43 23.86 11.03
C SER A 42 38.18 23.04 9.97
N VAL A 43 37.46 22.14 9.31
CA VAL A 43 37.95 21.32 8.20
C VAL A 43 36.87 21.20 7.11
N PRO A 44 37.25 21.04 5.83
CA PRO A 44 36.28 20.90 4.75
C PRO A 44 35.47 19.60 4.83
N ILE A 45 34.15 19.70 4.64
CA ILE A 45 33.22 18.57 4.51
C ILE A 45 32.15 18.88 3.46
N LEU A 46 31.99 18.03 2.42
CA LEU A 46 30.97 18.18 1.36
C LEU A 46 30.80 19.62 0.79
N GLY A 47 31.90 20.39 0.67
CA GLY A 47 31.88 21.76 0.14
C GLY A 47 31.54 22.86 1.17
N THR A 48 31.39 22.51 2.45
CA THR A 48 31.27 23.43 3.60
C THR A 48 32.42 23.18 4.60
N LEU A 49 32.31 23.73 5.81
CA LEU A 49 33.23 23.52 6.92
C LEU A 49 32.51 22.86 8.10
N CYS A 50 33.17 21.94 8.79
CA CYS A 50 32.78 21.45 10.11
C CYS A 50 33.86 21.76 11.15
N TYR A 51 33.48 21.78 12.44
CA TYR A 51 34.36 22.15 13.55
C TYR A 51 34.79 20.96 14.42
N CYS A 52 36.02 21.04 14.93
CA CYS A 52 36.67 20.04 15.78
C CYS A 52 36.96 20.57 17.20
N ASP A 53 36.18 21.54 17.65
CA ASP A 53 36.42 22.22 18.92
C ASP A 53 35.48 21.78 20.05
N SER A 54 35.75 22.23 21.27
CA SER A 54 35.01 21.82 22.46
C SER A 54 33.52 22.23 22.50
N PHE A 55 33.02 23.03 21.55
CA PHE A 55 31.57 23.26 21.42
C PHE A 55 30.84 21.99 20.95
N CYS A 56 31.56 21.07 20.30
CA CYS A 56 31.05 19.79 19.83
C CYS A 56 30.91 18.73 20.93
N GLU A 57 31.17 19.08 22.19
CA GLU A 57 30.72 18.28 23.33
C GLU A 57 29.20 18.18 23.42
N ARG A 58 28.46 19.13 22.80
CA ARG A 58 26.99 19.12 22.74
C ARG A 58 26.57 18.59 21.36
N PRO A 59 26.08 17.34 21.26
CA PRO A 59 25.79 16.68 19.97
C PRO A 59 24.59 17.26 19.20
N GLU A 60 23.93 18.29 19.75
CA GLU A 60 22.76 18.93 19.14
C GLU A 60 23.13 20.00 18.08
N ASN A 61 24.42 20.30 17.91
CA ASN A 61 24.89 21.30 16.95
C ASN A 61 25.23 20.66 15.60
N SER A 62 24.67 21.20 14.52
CA SER A 62 24.84 20.70 13.14
C SER A 62 26.25 20.90 12.55
N ASP A 63 27.04 21.82 13.10
CA ASP A 63 28.28 22.27 12.49
C ASP A 63 29.50 21.45 12.93
N CYS A 64 29.29 20.42 13.75
CA CYS A 64 30.34 19.58 14.31
C CYS A 64 30.76 18.47 13.36
N CYS A 65 32.07 18.19 13.28
CA CYS A 65 32.55 17.10 12.45
C CYS A 65 32.06 15.73 12.99
N PRO A 66 31.66 14.80 12.10
CA PRO A 66 31.16 13.48 12.50
C PRO A 66 32.10 12.68 13.41
N ASP A 67 33.41 12.87 13.25
CA ASP A 67 34.45 12.18 14.01
C ASP A 67 34.94 12.93 15.27
N TYR A 68 34.33 14.07 15.64
CA TYR A 68 34.74 14.81 16.85
C TYR A 68 34.61 13.98 18.13
N LEU A 69 33.44 13.41 18.39
CA LEU A 69 33.18 12.62 19.60
C LEU A 69 34.12 11.40 19.74
N PRO A 70 34.36 10.57 18.70
CA PRO A 70 35.30 9.47 18.81
C PRO A 70 36.76 9.93 18.91
N VAL A 71 37.16 11.02 18.24
CA VAL A 71 38.55 11.50 18.23
C VAL A 71 38.90 12.27 19.51
N CYS A 72 38.06 13.21 19.92
CA CYS A 72 38.35 14.14 21.02
C CYS A 72 37.81 13.70 22.37
N ARG A 73 36.75 12.89 22.41
CA ARG A 73 36.12 12.43 23.65
C ARG A 73 36.26 10.93 23.88
N GLY A 74 36.84 10.19 22.92
CA GLY A 74 36.96 8.74 23.00
C GLY A 74 35.62 8.01 23.08
N VAL A 75 34.52 8.70 22.74
CA VAL A 75 33.18 8.12 22.72
C VAL A 75 33.08 7.26 21.48
N LYS A 76 33.12 5.94 21.66
CA LYS A 76 32.86 5.01 20.56
C LYS A 76 31.42 5.25 20.11
N HIS A 77 31.21 5.48 18.82
CA HIS A 77 29.88 5.41 18.23
C HIS A 77 29.24 4.08 18.67
N PRO A 78 27.92 4.04 18.96
CA PRO A 78 27.23 2.78 19.11
C PRO A 78 27.47 1.99 17.83
N THR A 79 28.40 1.05 17.89
CA THR A 79 28.79 0.21 16.77
C THR A 79 27.52 -0.54 16.41
N THR A 80 26.91 -0.16 15.29
CA THR A 80 25.87 -0.97 14.69
C THR A 80 26.55 -2.28 14.36
N THR A 81 26.24 -3.31 15.12
CA THR A 81 26.86 -4.63 15.04
C THR A 81 26.89 -5.07 13.57
N PRO A 82 28.07 -5.32 12.97
CA PRO A 82 28.16 -5.84 11.61
C PRO A 82 27.67 -7.28 11.63
N GLY A 83 26.38 -7.47 11.42
CA GLY A 83 25.72 -8.76 11.59
C GLY A 83 24.21 -8.72 11.41
N GLN A 84 23.57 -7.55 11.43
CA GLN A 84 22.22 -7.40 10.91
C GLN A 84 22.31 -6.84 9.50
N PHE A 85 22.44 -7.73 8.52
CA PHE A 85 21.83 -7.46 7.22
C PHE A 85 20.34 -7.26 7.52
N GLN A 86 19.91 -6.02 7.75
CA GLN A 86 18.50 -5.69 7.63
C GLN A 86 18.19 -6.00 6.18
N HIS A 87 17.65 -7.20 5.94
CA HIS A 87 17.18 -7.57 4.62
C HIS A 87 16.19 -6.47 4.26
N LYS A 88 16.58 -5.63 3.29
CA LYS A 88 15.73 -4.59 2.74
C LYS A 88 14.50 -5.31 2.21
N THR A 89 13.39 -5.24 2.94
CA THR A 89 12.18 -6.02 2.64
C THR A 89 10.95 -5.13 2.69
N CYS A 90 10.04 -5.35 1.76
CA CYS A 90 8.70 -4.79 1.81
C CYS A 90 7.79 -5.69 2.64
N LEU A 91 6.91 -5.10 3.44
CA LEU A 91 5.91 -5.84 4.22
C LEU A 91 4.54 -5.77 3.53
N HIS A 92 3.90 -6.93 3.39
CA HIS A 92 2.50 -7.00 2.95
C HIS A 92 1.77 -8.12 3.69
N GLU A 93 0.64 -7.79 4.32
CA GLU A 93 -0.18 -8.73 5.12
C GLU A 93 0.63 -9.54 6.15
N GLY A 94 1.59 -8.90 6.82
CA GLY A 94 2.44 -9.53 7.83
C GLY A 94 3.56 -10.42 7.27
N ARG A 95 3.74 -10.48 5.94
CA ARG A 95 4.84 -11.21 5.28
C ARG A 95 5.89 -10.23 4.76
N ALA A 96 7.17 -10.61 4.94
CA ALA A 96 8.31 -9.87 4.41
C ALA A 96 8.72 -10.40 3.04
N TYR A 97 8.93 -9.49 2.10
CA TYR A 97 9.32 -9.76 0.71
C TYR A 97 10.65 -9.07 0.42
N PRO A 98 11.70 -9.78 -0.01
CA PRO A 98 12.98 -9.14 -0.35
C PRO A 98 12.83 -8.18 -1.53
N VAL A 99 13.71 -7.16 -1.61
CA VAL A 99 13.78 -6.26 -2.79
C VAL A 99 13.85 -7.08 -4.08
N GLY A 100 13.12 -6.65 -5.10
CA GLY A 100 12.97 -7.35 -6.38
C GLY A 100 11.82 -8.36 -6.42
N SER A 101 11.24 -8.71 -5.26
CA SER A 101 10.05 -9.56 -5.21
C SER A 101 8.88 -8.91 -5.94
N VAL A 102 8.13 -9.74 -6.66
CA VAL A 102 6.94 -9.34 -7.40
C VAL A 102 5.73 -10.05 -6.80
N ILE A 103 4.72 -9.27 -6.41
CA ILE A 103 3.43 -9.79 -5.94
C ILE A 103 2.29 -9.20 -6.77
N LYS A 104 1.11 -9.82 -6.69
CA LYS A 104 -0.12 -9.29 -7.28
C LYS A 104 -1.00 -8.75 -6.17
N LEU A 105 -1.26 -7.44 -6.15
CA LEU A 105 -2.20 -6.79 -5.24
C LEU A 105 -3.46 -6.42 -6.01
N ASN A 106 -4.58 -7.06 -5.67
CA ASN A 106 -5.81 -7.00 -6.45
C ASN A 106 -5.55 -7.31 -7.92
N CYS A 107 -5.71 -6.37 -8.84
CA CYS A 107 -5.44 -6.55 -10.27
C CYS A 107 -4.01 -6.12 -10.68
N ASN A 108 -3.31 -5.39 -9.81
CA ASN A 108 -2.04 -4.74 -10.14
C ASN A 108 -0.84 -5.61 -9.75
N ARG A 109 0.18 -5.57 -10.61
CA ARG A 109 1.48 -6.17 -10.34
C ARG A 109 2.33 -5.16 -9.56
N CYS A 110 2.88 -5.58 -8.43
CA CYS A 110 3.67 -4.75 -7.53
C CYS A 110 5.06 -5.33 -7.33
N THR A 111 6.08 -4.47 -7.38
CA THR A 111 7.48 -4.86 -7.22
C THR A 111 8.05 -4.19 -5.98
N CYS A 112 8.64 -4.96 -5.08
CA CYS A 112 9.33 -4.41 -3.91
C CYS A 112 10.60 -3.68 -4.35
N ARG A 113 10.69 -2.39 -4.06
CA ARG A 113 11.81 -1.53 -4.48
C ARG A 113 12.27 -0.64 -3.32
N GLU A 114 13.53 -0.21 -3.40
CA GLU A 114 14.06 0.82 -2.52
C GLU A 114 13.69 2.19 -3.12
N VAL A 115 12.77 2.90 -2.45
CA VAL A 115 12.26 4.21 -2.92
C VAL A 115 13.13 5.35 -2.39
N TYR A 116 13.66 5.17 -1.17
CA TYR A 116 14.64 6.07 -0.54
C TYR A 116 15.70 5.23 0.20
N PRO A 117 16.87 5.79 0.55
CA PRO A 117 17.86 5.09 1.36
C PRO A 117 17.20 4.51 2.62
N ASN A 118 17.30 3.18 2.79
CA ASN A 118 16.71 2.43 3.91
C ASN A 118 15.17 2.44 3.98
N ARG A 119 14.47 2.77 2.89
CA ARG A 119 13.01 2.68 2.79
C ARG A 119 12.57 1.84 1.60
N GLN A 120 11.99 0.68 1.88
CA GLN A 120 11.49 -0.23 0.87
C GLN A 120 9.96 -0.22 0.83
N GLU A 121 9.39 -0.05 -0.35
CA GLU A 121 7.96 -0.05 -0.58
C GLU A 121 7.60 -0.80 -1.86
N PHE A 122 6.35 -1.25 -1.93
CA PHE A 122 5.82 -1.86 -3.14
C PHE A 122 5.47 -0.77 -4.16
N GLU A 123 6.18 -0.75 -5.27
CA GLU A 123 5.81 0.05 -6.44
C GLU A 123 4.86 -0.78 -7.30
N CYS A 124 3.59 -0.37 -7.34
CA CYS A 124 2.52 -1.04 -8.07
C CYS A 124 2.23 -0.36 -9.41
N LEU A 125 1.78 -1.16 -10.38
CA LEU A 125 1.08 -0.59 -11.53
C LEU A 125 -0.16 0.16 -11.05
N ASP A 126 -0.41 1.33 -11.65
CA ASP A 126 -1.59 2.14 -11.34
C ASP A 126 -2.67 1.92 -12.40
N ARG A 127 -3.26 0.72 -12.40
CA ARG A 127 -4.36 0.37 -13.30
C ARG A 127 -5.66 0.25 -12.51
N PRO A 128 -6.79 0.82 -12.99
CA PRO A 128 -8.06 0.67 -12.32
C PRO A 128 -8.51 -0.80 -12.27
N CYS A 129 -8.70 -1.33 -11.07
CA CYS A 129 -9.29 -2.65 -10.87
C CYS A 129 -10.82 -2.58 -10.97
N LEU A 130 -11.44 -3.68 -11.40
CA LEU A 130 -12.89 -3.81 -11.54
C LEU A 130 -13.60 -3.72 -10.18
N VAL A 131 -13.06 -4.42 -9.18
CA VAL A 131 -13.50 -4.32 -7.78
C VAL A 131 -12.48 -3.51 -6.99
N ARG A 132 -12.94 -2.43 -6.36
CA ARG A 132 -12.12 -1.46 -5.64
C ARG A 132 -12.60 -1.37 -4.18
N PRO A 133 -11.77 -1.76 -3.19
CA PRO A 133 -12.20 -1.76 -1.78
C PRO A 133 -12.62 -0.40 -1.26
N ASP A 134 -11.93 0.65 -1.71
CA ASP A 134 -12.26 2.05 -1.43
C ASP A 134 -13.67 2.38 -1.98
N LEU A 135 -13.94 2.07 -3.24
CA LEU A 135 -15.25 2.32 -3.84
C LEU A 135 -16.38 1.52 -3.17
N VAL A 136 -16.12 0.27 -2.78
CA VAL A 136 -17.09 -0.56 -2.04
C VAL A 136 -17.44 0.09 -0.70
N ARG A 137 -16.43 0.58 0.04
CA ARG A 137 -16.66 1.30 1.30
C ARG A 137 -17.46 2.57 1.05
N ASP A 138 -17.03 3.40 0.12
CA ASP A 138 -17.64 4.70 -0.15
C ASP A 138 -19.11 4.56 -0.62
N ILE A 139 -19.44 3.49 -1.36
CA ILE A 139 -20.83 3.16 -1.71
C ILE A 139 -21.65 2.79 -0.47
N ASN A 140 -21.10 1.95 0.39
CA ASN A 140 -21.79 1.45 1.58
C ASN A 140 -21.93 2.48 2.70
N GLU A 141 -21.27 3.63 2.60
CA GLU A 141 -21.50 4.78 3.48
C GLU A 141 -22.85 5.47 3.19
N GLY A 142 -23.43 5.25 2.00
CA GLY A 142 -24.74 5.78 1.62
C GLY A 142 -25.89 4.80 1.86
N ASP A 143 -27.11 5.34 1.96
CA ASP A 143 -28.34 4.54 2.02
C ASP A 143 -29.03 4.53 0.65
N PHE A 144 -28.74 3.48 -0.13
CA PHE A 144 -29.26 3.30 -1.49
C PHE A 144 -30.24 2.12 -1.63
N GLY A 145 -30.58 1.45 -0.52
CA GLY A 145 -31.39 0.22 -0.54
C GLY A 145 -30.68 -1.02 -1.10
N TRP A 146 -29.36 -0.95 -1.32
CA TRP A 146 -28.48 -2.06 -1.68
C TRP A 146 -27.07 -1.81 -1.13
N GLU A 147 -26.28 -2.87 -1.00
CA GLU A 147 -24.89 -2.81 -0.53
C GLU A 147 -23.93 -3.34 -1.61
N ALA A 148 -22.81 -2.65 -1.79
CA ALA A 148 -21.68 -3.13 -2.57
C ALA A 148 -20.91 -4.20 -1.77
N ALA A 149 -20.41 -5.20 -2.48
CA ALA A 149 -19.60 -6.26 -1.88
C ALA A 149 -18.44 -6.66 -2.80
N ASN A 150 -17.42 -7.29 -2.21
CA ASN A 150 -16.34 -7.90 -2.98
C ASN A 150 -16.80 -9.26 -3.52
N TYR A 151 -17.01 -9.33 -4.83
CA TYR A 151 -17.34 -10.57 -5.51
C TYR A 151 -16.08 -11.25 -6.06
N SER A 152 -15.76 -12.44 -5.56
CA SER A 152 -14.53 -13.17 -5.88
C SER A 152 -14.35 -13.44 -7.38
N HIS A 153 -15.45 -13.59 -8.12
CA HIS A 153 -15.40 -13.75 -9.58
C HIS A 153 -14.82 -12.52 -10.29
N PHE A 154 -15.00 -11.31 -9.74
CA PHE A 154 -14.54 -10.06 -10.33
C PHE A 154 -13.26 -9.50 -9.68
N TYR A 155 -12.91 -9.98 -8.49
CA TYR A 155 -11.69 -9.56 -7.80
C TYR A 155 -10.43 -9.91 -8.60
N GLY A 156 -9.47 -8.99 -8.66
CA GLY A 156 -8.23 -9.19 -9.40
C GLY A 156 -8.32 -9.03 -10.92
N LYS A 157 -9.46 -8.59 -11.44
CA LYS A 157 -9.66 -8.17 -12.84
C LYS A 157 -9.49 -6.65 -12.99
N LEU A 158 -9.05 -6.24 -14.16
CA LEU A 158 -8.97 -4.83 -14.56
C LEU A 158 -10.35 -4.31 -14.96
N LEU A 159 -10.58 -3.00 -14.77
CA LEU A 159 -11.82 -2.35 -15.20
C LEU A 159 -12.05 -2.52 -16.72
N GLU A 160 -11.00 -2.38 -17.52
CA GLU A 160 -11.08 -2.58 -18.98
C GLU A 160 -11.50 -4.00 -19.39
N GLU A 161 -11.11 -5.02 -18.62
CA GLU A 161 -11.56 -6.40 -18.84
C GLU A 161 -13.05 -6.54 -18.51
N GLY A 162 -13.49 -5.88 -17.42
CA GLY A 162 -14.89 -5.72 -17.05
C GLY A 162 -15.73 -5.20 -18.21
N VAL A 163 -15.34 -4.04 -18.73
CA VAL A 163 -16.03 -3.37 -19.84
C VAL A 163 -16.05 -4.26 -21.09
N ARG A 164 -14.92 -4.88 -21.41
CA ARG A 164 -14.76 -5.65 -22.66
C ARG A 164 -15.51 -6.98 -22.65
N TYR A 165 -15.53 -7.69 -21.53
CA TYR A 165 -15.99 -9.08 -21.49
C TYR A 165 -17.28 -9.31 -20.69
N TYR A 166 -17.71 -8.34 -19.87
CA TYR A 166 -18.82 -8.56 -18.92
C TYR A 166 -20.05 -7.65 -19.11
N LEU A 167 -20.01 -6.67 -20.02
CA LEU A 167 -21.16 -5.77 -20.29
C LEU A 167 -22.04 -6.24 -21.46
N GLY A 168 -22.11 -7.56 -21.70
CA GLY A 168 -22.59 -8.26 -22.91
C GLY A 168 -23.99 -7.94 -23.45
N THR A 169 -24.25 -6.68 -23.78
CA THR A 169 -25.45 -6.22 -24.48
C THR A 169 -25.01 -5.47 -25.73
N HIS A 170 -25.34 -6.03 -26.88
CA HIS A 170 -25.22 -5.31 -28.14
C HIS A 170 -26.44 -4.41 -28.33
N ARG A 171 -26.24 -3.32 -29.06
CA ARG A 171 -27.37 -2.49 -29.47
C ARG A 171 -28.32 -3.34 -30.33
N PRO A 172 -29.64 -3.35 -30.05
CA PRO A 172 -30.61 -4.08 -30.85
C PRO A 172 -30.61 -3.61 -32.32
N GLU A 173 -31.03 -4.50 -33.22
CA GLU A 173 -31.20 -4.16 -34.63
C GLU A 173 -32.38 -3.21 -34.82
N ARG A 174 -32.41 -2.48 -35.96
CA ARG A 174 -33.43 -1.45 -36.23
C ARG A 174 -34.86 -1.97 -36.11
N ASP A 175 -35.12 -3.21 -36.49
CA ASP A 175 -36.48 -3.76 -36.44
C ASP A 175 -36.86 -4.17 -35.02
N THR A 176 -35.91 -4.65 -34.21
CA THR A 176 -36.10 -4.86 -32.77
C THR A 176 -36.31 -3.54 -32.02
N GLU A 177 -35.58 -2.47 -32.39
CA GLU A 177 -35.78 -1.12 -31.82
C GLU A 177 -37.19 -0.55 -32.12
N LYS A 178 -37.85 -1.00 -33.20
CA LYS A 178 -39.21 -0.57 -33.57
C LYS A 178 -40.31 -1.41 -32.95
N MET A 179 -40.00 -2.52 -32.28
CA MET A 179 -41.01 -3.32 -31.61
C MET A 179 -41.62 -2.52 -30.47
N SER A 180 -42.93 -2.34 -30.47
CA SER A 180 -43.67 -1.70 -29.39
C SER A 180 -44.35 -2.75 -28.51
N GLU A 181 -44.77 -2.33 -27.32
CA GLU A 181 -45.55 -3.15 -26.42
C GLU A 181 -46.89 -3.57 -27.04
N LEU A 182 -47.42 -4.71 -26.57
CA LEU A 182 -48.77 -5.15 -26.90
C LEU A 182 -49.75 -4.64 -25.85
N HIS A 183 -50.76 -3.88 -26.27
CA HIS A 183 -51.85 -3.46 -25.40
C HIS A 183 -52.88 -4.58 -25.26
N LEU A 184 -52.73 -5.39 -24.21
CA LEU A 184 -53.69 -6.43 -23.86
C LEU A 184 -54.73 -5.89 -22.90
N VAL A 185 -56.01 -6.21 -23.13
CA VAL A 185 -57.09 -5.92 -22.18
C VAL A 185 -56.85 -6.76 -20.92
N ARG A 186 -56.54 -6.09 -19.81
CA ARG A 186 -56.22 -6.74 -18.54
C ARG A 186 -57.49 -7.27 -17.89
N THR A 187 -57.63 -8.60 -17.85
CA THR A 187 -58.80 -9.27 -17.26
C THR A 187 -58.60 -9.66 -15.79
N GLN A 188 -57.37 -9.60 -15.26
CA GLN A 188 -57.03 -10.01 -13.89
C GLN A 188 -56.05 -9.03 -13.24
N SER A 189 -56.09 -8.91 -11.90
CA SER A 189 -55.15 -8.10 -11.14
C SER A 189 -53.75 -8.75 -11.13
N ILE A 190 -52.71 -7.92 -11.26
CA ILE A 190 -51.31 -8.37 -11.16
C ILE A 190 -50.99 -8.59 -9.68
N PRO A 191 -50.32 -9.69 -9.30
CA PRO A 191 -49.96 -9.95 -7.91
C PRO A 191 -48.90 -8.97 -7.40
N ASP A 192 -48.93 -8.68 -6.10
CA ASP A 192 -47.95 -7.80 -5.44
C ASP A 192 -46.52 -8.38 -5.44
N TYR A 193 -46.39 -9.69 -5.61
CA TYR A 193 -45.11 -10.40 -5.70
C TYR A 193 -45.15 -11.41 -6.85
N PHE A 194 -44.09 -11.43 -7.66
CA PHE A 194 -43.93 -12.37 -8.76
C PHE A 194 -42.48 -12.87 -8.85
N ASP A 195 -42.30 -14.19 -8.87
CA ASP A 195 -41.04 -14.85 -9.19
C ASP A 195 -41.30 -15.92 -10.25
N SER A 196 -40.70 -15.76 -11.43
CA SER A 196 -40.89 -16.66 -12.56
C SER A 196 -40.44 -18.10 -12.26
N ARG A 197 -39.54 -18.30 -11.28
CA ARG A 197 -39.03 -19.62 -10.87
C ARG A 197 -40.03 -20.40 -10.02
N THR A 198 -40.94 -19.72 -9.33
CA THR A 198 -41.85 -20.35 -8.36
C THR A 198 -43.25 -20.58 -8.92
N GLY A 199 -43.62 -19.87 -9.99
CA GLY A 199 -44.92 -19.97 -10.63
C GLY A 199 -45.29 -21.40 -11.04
N SER A 200 -46.39 -21.92 -10.48
CA SER A 200 -46.93 -23.24 -10.82
C SER A 200 -47.30 -23.40 -12.30
N PHE A 201 -47.57 -22.28 -12.98
CA PHE A 201 -47.77 -22.20 -14.43
C PHE A 201 -46.53 -22.69 -15.19
N TRP A 202 -45.34 -22.18 -14.85
CA TRP A 202 -44.08 -22.50 -15.54
C TRP A 202 -43.61 -23.94 -15.26
N LYS A 203 -43.92 -24.49 -14.08
CA LYS A 203 -43.68 -25.90 -13.76
C LYS A 203 -44.39 -26.86 -14.72
N LYS A 204 -45.51 -26.46 -15.32
CA LYS A 204 -46.22 -27.29 -16.32
C LYS A 204 -45.71 -27.07 -17.74
N VAL A 205 -45.27 -25.86 -18.06
CA VAL A 205 -44.78 -25.50 -19.40
C VAL A 205 -43.39 -26.09 -19.69
N PHE A 206 -42.51 -26.17 -18.68
CA PHE A 206 -41.13 -26.66 -18.85
C PHE A 206 -40.88 -28.09 -18.35
N ALA A 207 -41.87 -28.78 -17.77
CA ALA A 207 -41.69 -30.14 -17.24
C ALA A 207 -41.58 -31.24 -18.31
N THR A 208 -41.86 -30.96 -19.59
CA THR A 208 -41.95 -31.99 -20.63
C THR A 208 -40.71 -32.18 -21.50
N THR A 209 -39.62 -31.41 -21.34
CA THR A 209 -38.41 -31.64 -22.16
C THR A 209 -37.11 -31.24 -21.44
N TRP A 210 -36.63 -32.10 -20.54
CA TRP A 210 -35.20 -32.34 -20.32
C TRP A 210 -35.05 -33.58 -19.42
N GLU A 211 -35.29 -34.76 -19.98
CA GLU A 211 -34.72 -35.97 -19.38
C GLU A 211 -33.21 -35.88 -19.60
N ARG A 212 -32.52 -35.57 -18.51
CA ARG A 212 -31.07 -35.62 -18.41
C ARG A 212 -30.66 -37.08 -18.66
N THR A 213 -30.25 -37.41 -19.87
CA THR A 213 -29.52 -38.66 -20.11
C THR A 213 -28.15 -38.48 -19.47
N ASP A 214 -28.01 -38.90 -18.21
CA ASP A 214 -26.70 -39.04 -17.59
C ASP A 214 -25.87 -40.03 -18.43
N PRO A 215 -24.61 -39.72 -18.78
CA PRO A 215 -23.77 -40.65 -19.49
C PRO A 215 -23.49 -41.84 -18.57
N LYS A 216 -23.82 -43.04 -19.03
CA LYS A 216 -23.45 -44.28 -18.35
C LYS A 216 -21.93 -44.38 -18.34
N GLU A 217 -21.34 -44.42 -17.15
CA GLU A 217 -19.96 -44.87 -16.96
C GLU A 217 -19.84 -46.33 -17.45
N THR A 218 -18.94 -46.54 -18.42
CA THR A 218 -18.34 -47.84 -18.78
C THR A 218 -16.85 -47.62 -18.94
#